data_AF-A0A0G0J906-F1
#
_entry.id   AF-A0A0G0J906-F1
#
_cell.length_a   1.000
_cell.length_b   1.000
_cell.length_c   1.000
_cell.angle_alpha   90.00
_cell.angle_beta   90.00
_cell.angle_gamma   90.00
#
_symmetry.space_group_name_H-M   'P 1'
#
loop_
_entity.id
_entity.type
_entity.pdbx_description
1 polymer ?
#
loop_
_entity_poly.entity_id
_entity_poly.type
_entity_poly.pdbx_seq_one_letter_code
_entity_poly.pdbx_strand_id
1 'polypeptide(L)' 'MREKSYGVVPVFKIGDTHLFLVVKGQLSQSWSFPKGHANEGESEMETAQRELEEETGGYEEKKFV' A
#
# COMPACT_ATOMS: atom_id res chain seq x y z
N MET A 1 -1.26 -3.80 -23.88
CA MET A 1 -1.09 -2.75 -22.84
C MET A 1 -0.61 -3.45 -21.59
N ARG A 2 0.45 -2.97 -20.91
CA ARG A 2 0.84 -3.56 -19.62
C ARG A 2 -0.01 -2.92 -18.54
N GLU A 3 -0.61 -3.75 -17.71
CA GLU A 3 -1.33 -3.34 -16.53
C GLU A 3 -0.34 -2.70 -15.54
N LYS A 4 -0.69 -1.54 -15.00
CA LYS A 4 0.11 -0.82 -13.99
C LYS A 4 -0.63 -0.87 -12.67
N SER A 5 0.12 -1.03 -11.59
CA SER A 5 -0.38 -0.89 -10.23
C SER A 5 0.52 0.06 -9.44
N TYR A 6 -0.06 0.80 -8.51
CA TYR A 6 0.61 1.76 -7.64
C TYR A 6 0.34 1.39 -6.18
N GLY A 7 1.28 1.69 -5.30
CA GLY A 7 1.19 1.28 -3.90
C GLY A 7 2.32 1.85 -3.07
N VAL A 8 2.29 1.56 -1.77
CA VAL A 8 3.23 2.09 -0.78
C VAL A 8 4.05 0.94 -0.18
N VAL A 9 5.30 1.21 0.21
CA VAL A 9 6.11 0.32 1.05
C VAL A 9 6.18 0.93 2.44
N PRO A 10 5.28 0.56 3.38
CA PRO A 10 5.28 1.17 4.70
C PRO A 10 6.46 0.65 5.52
N VAL A 11 7.24 1.56 6.10
CA VAL A 11 8.43 1.24 6.91
C VAL A 11 8.28 1.82 8.31
N PHE A 12 8.43 0.97 9.32
CA PHE A 12 8.39 1.35 10.73
C PHE A 12 9.76 1.16 11.35
N LYS A 13 10.30 2.21 11.95
CA LYS A 13 11.58 2.13 12.66
C LYS A 13 11.33 1.93 14.16
N ILE A 14 11.83 0.84 14.72
CA ILE A 14 11.80 0.54 16.16
C ILE A 14 13.24 0.35 16.64
N GLY A 15 13.81 1.39 17.25
CA GLY A 15 15.26 1.43 17.53
C GLY A 15 16.05 1.38 16.21
N ASP A 16 16.93 0.39 16.07
CA ASP A 16 17.69 0.14 14.83
C ASP A 16 16.99 -0.84 13.87
N THR A 17 15.84 -1.38 14.26
CA THR A 17 15.09 -2.36 13.47
C THR A 17 14.11 -1.66 12.54
N HIS A 18 14.01 -2.15 11.29
CA HIS A 18 13.01 -1.74 10.32
C HIS A 18 11.98 -2.86 10.14
N LEU A 19 10.70 -2.55 10.34
CA LEU A 19 9.59 -3.44 10.06
C LEU A 19 8.86 -2.96 8.80
N PHE A 20 8.35 -3.90 8.03
CA PHE A 20 7.60 -3.63 6.81
C PHE A 20 6.19 -4.19 6.93
N LEU A 21 5.19 -3.41 6.51
CA LEU A 21 3.81 -3.89 6.44
C LEU A 21 3.56 -4.57 5.10
N VAL A 22 3.08 -5.80 5.16
CA VAL A 22 2.61 -6.57 4.00
C VAL A 22 1.18 -7.04 4.25
N VAL A 23 0.40 -7.12 3.19
CA VAL A 23 -0.98 -7.61 3.20
C VAL A 23 -1.05 -8.97 2.50
N LYS A 24 -2.00 -9.81 2.92
CA LYS A 24 -2.25 -11.10 2.28
C LYS A 24 -3.42 -10.97 1.31
N GLY A 25 -3.14 -11.08 0.02
CA GLY A 25 -4.18 -11.03 -1.01
C GLY A 25 -5.19 -12.16 -0.84
N GLN A 26 -6.48 -11.84 -0.76
CA GLN A 26 -7.53 -12.85 -0.56
C GLN A 26 -7.65 -13.81 -1.75
N LEU A 27 -7.51 -13.29 -2.98
CA LEU A 27 -7.59 -14.10 -4.20
C LEU A 27 -6.25 -14.76 -4.56
N SER A 28 -5.16 -14.00 -4.49
CA SER A 28 -3.83 -14.52 -4.86
C SER A 28 -3.22 -15.44 -3.81
N GLN A 29 -3.68 -15.35 -2.55
CA GLN A 29 -3.07 -16.00 -1.38
C GLN A 29 -1.59 -15.64 -1.16
N SER A 30 -1.08 -14.63 -1.86
CA SER A 30 0.30 -14.16 -1.77
C SER A 30 0.41 -12.99 -0.80
N TRP A 31 1.60 -12.82 -0.22
CA TRP A 31 1.95 -11.62 0.53
C TRP A 31 2.57 -10.59 -0.40
N SER A 32 2.13 -9.35 -0.29
CA SER A 32 2.70 -8.22 -1.03
C SER A 32 2.57 -6.93 -0.22
N PHE A 33 3.26 -5.89 -0.68
CA PHE A 33 2.97 -4.53 -0.24
C PHE A 33 1.57 -4.11 -0.69
N PRO A 34 0.91 -3.20 0.05
CA PRO A 34 -0.39 -2.70 -0.32
C PRO A 34 -0.33 -1.96 -1.65
N LYS A 35 -1.15 -2.37 -2.61
CA LYS A 35 -1.14 -1.84 -3.98
C LYS A 35 -2.41 -2.21 -4.75
N GLY A 36 -2.70 -1.42 -5.77
CA GLY A 36 -3.74 -1.78 -6.73
C GLY A 36 -3.72 -0.90 -7.97
N HIS A 37 -4.80 -0.97 -8.72
CA HIS A 37 -4.92 -0.31 -10.02
C HIS A 37 -5.39 1.12 -9.86
N ALA A 38 -4.97 2.00 -10.78
CA ALA A 38 -5.51 3.35 -10.80
C ALA A 38 -6.97 3.34 -11.25
N ASN A 39 -7.82 4.06 -10.53
CA ASN A 39 -9.15 4.40 -11.02
C ASN A 39 -9.04 5.51 -12.09
N GLU A 40 -10.13 5.72 -12.83
CA GLU A 40 -10.19 6.78 -13.83
C GLU A 40 -10.01 8.16 -13.17
N GLY A 41 -9.00 8.90 -13.63
CA GLY A 41 -8.68 10.24 -13.13
C GLY A 41 -7.73 10.30 -11.93
N GLU A 42 -7.35 9.17 -11.34
CA GLU A 42 -6.36 9.15 -10.25
C GLU A 42 -4.93 9.37 -10.78
N SER A 43 -4.16 10.18 -10.08
CA SER A 43 -2.70 10.18 -10.18
C SER A 43 -2.10 8.93 -9.52
N GLU A 44 -0.86 8.62 -9.89
CA GLU A 44 -0.12 7.49 -9.32
C GLU A 44 -0.03 7.55 -7.78
N MET A 45 0.08 8.77 -7.22
CA MET A 45 0.14 9.02 -5.78
C MET A 45 -1.22 8.84 -5.10
N GLU A 46 -2.30 9.37 -5.70
CA GLU A 46 -3.65 9.21 -5.17
C GLU A 46 -4.06 7.73 -5.14
N THR A 47 -3.75 6.97 -6.20
CA THR A 47 -3.96 5.53 -6.22
C THR A 47 -3.18 4.83 -5.11
N ALA A 48 -1.89 5.14 -4.94
CA ALA A 48 -1.08 4.51 -3.91
C ALA A 48 -1.62 4.77 -2.49
N GLN A 49 -2.07 6.00 -2.22
CA GLN A 49 -2.65 6.39 -0.93
C GLN A 49 -3.97 5.66 -0.65
N ARG A 50 -4.88 5.63 -1.64
CA ARG A 50 -6.17 4.95 -1.53
C ARG A 50 -6.00 3.45 -1.29
N GLU A 51 -5.13 2.80 -2.06
CA GLU A 51 -4.87 1.36 -1.94
C GLU A 51 -4.22 1.00 -0.60
N LEU A 52 -3.35 1.87 -0.07
CA LEU A 52 -2.83 1.73 1.29
C LEU A 52 -3.97 1.74 2.30
N GLU A 53 -4.90 2.70 2.22
CA GLU A 53 -6.03 2.80 3.14
C GLU A 53 -6.99 1.60 3.04
N GLU A 54 -7.35 1.19 1.83
CA GLU A 54 -8.28 0.08 1.56
C GLU A 54 -7.74 -1.27 2.04
N GLU A 55 -6.50 -1.62 1.67
CA GLU A 55 -5.96 -2.96 1.93
C GLU A 55 -5.47 -3.16 3.38
N THR A 56 -5.24 -2.06 4.12
CA THR A 56 -4.80 -2.12 5.52
C THR A 56 -5.91 -1.86 6.54
N GLY A 57 -7.11 -1.49 6.07
CA GLY A 57 -8.26 -1.24 6.93
C GLY A 57 -8.28 0.14 7.60
N GLY A 58 -7.92 1.20 6.85
CA GLY A 58 -8.00 2.60 7.31
C GLY A 58 -6.72 3.12 7.97
N TYR A 59 -5.56 2.63 7.56
CA TYR A 59 -4.28 3.19 7.95
C TYR A 59 -4.08 4.57 7.30
N GLU A 60 -4.07 5.65 8.10
CA GLU A 60 -3.71 6.98 7.60
C GLU A 60 -2.21 7.26 7.79
N GLU A 61 -1.60 7.84 6.75
CA GLU A 61 -0.21 8.32 6.71
C GLU A 61 0.13 9.27 7.88
N LYS A 62 -0.89 9.98 8.41
CA LYS A 62 -0.77 11.01 9.46
C LYS A 62 -0.36 10.49 10.85
N LYS A 63 -0.18 9.18 11.03
CA LYS A 63 0.43 8.61 12.25
C LYS A 63 1.95 8.43 12.14
N PHE A 64 2.55 8.87 11.03
CA PHE A 64 3.96 8.67 10.71
C PHE A 64 4.64 10.00 10.40
N VAL A 65 4.83 10.81 11.45
CA VAL A 65 5.98 11.70 11.62
C VAL A 65 6.41 11.62 13.06
#